data_AF-A0A661YZ05-F1
#
_entry.id   AF-A0A661YZ05-F1
#
_cell.length_a   1.000
_cell.length_b   1.000
_cell.length_c   1.000
_cell.angle_alpha   90.00
_cell.angle_beta   90.00
_cell.angle_gamma   90.00
#
_symmetry.space_group_name_H-M   'P 1'
#
loop_
_entity.id
_entity.type
_entity.pdbx_description
1 polymer ?
#
loop_
_entity_poly.entity_id
_entity_poly.type
_entity_poly.pdbx_seq_one_letter_code
_entity_poly.pdbx_strand_id
1 'polypeptide(L)'
;MKEEYIYMCNAGRIALCESWAEHIGKTIAHETYPTNNLTSIIETYIERLDKTWNEVPNHIPIGLYHDLIDGGTEPISWNRDWSSSTTVLDNVSGFSNHQMFQCLNSNTVDIDDFKQLLISDYLNTTSNTTNEVDLLFNSY
;
A
#
# COMPACT_ATOMS: atom_id res chain seq x y z
N MET A 1 23.98 -12.73 -25.63
CA MET A 1 23.01 -12.76 -24.53
C MET A 1 23.66 -12.08 -23.36
N LYS A 2 23.21 -10.89 -22.98
CA LYS A 2 23.62 -10.26 -21.71
C LYS A 2 22.66 -10.80 -20.68
N GLU A 3 23.18 -11.53 -19.71
CA GLU A 3 22.44 -11.89 -18.50
C GLU A 3 22.16 -10.58 -17.76
N GLU A 4 20.90 -10.14 -17.78
CA GLU A 4 20.42 -9.11 -16.87
C GLU A 4 20.36 -9.75 -15.47
N TYR A 5 21.33 -9.40 -14.64
CA TYR A 5 21.29 -9.66 -13.22
C TYR A 5 20.16 -8.84 -12.61
N ILE A 6 18.97 -9.44 -12.54
CA ILE A 6 17.91 -8.98 -11.65
C ILE A 6 18.48 -9.16 -10.24
N TYR A 7 18.88 -8.04 -9.62
CA TYR A 7 19.17 -8.00 -8.20
C TYR A 7 17.85 -8.29 -7.46
N MET A 8 17.55 -9.57 -7.23
CA MET A 8 16.57 -9.98 -6.23
C MET A 8 17.14 -9.61 -4.88
N CYS A 9 16.85 -8.38 -4.43
CA CYS A 9 17.14 -7.99 -3.06
C CYS A 9 16.27 -8.90 -2.17
N ASN A 10 16.89 -9.89 -1.54
CA ASN A 10 16.26 -10.84 -0.63
C ASN A 10 15.92 -10.17 0.72
N ALA A 11 15.42 -8.94 0.63
CA ALA A 11 15.19 -8.02 1.71
C ALA A 11 13.75 -8.10 2.22
N GLY A 12 12.94 -9.10 1.82
CA GLY A 12 11.49 -9.19 2.06
C GLY A 12 10.98 -8.50 3.33
N ARG A 13 11.47 -8.90 4.52
CA ARG A 13 11.09 -8.25 5.79
C ARG A 13 11.51 -6.78 5.93
N ILE A 14 12.70 -6.42 5.47
CA ILE A 14 13.17 -5.02 5.42
C ILE A 14 12.24 -4.22 4.51
N ALA A 15 11.89 -4.74 3.33
CA ALA A 15 10.96 -4.10 2.42
C ALA A 15 9.58 -3.87 3.06
N LEU A 16 9.06 -4.85 3.81
CA LEU A 16 7.83 -4.70 4.60
C LEU A 16 7.94 -3.61 5.68
N CYS A 17 9.08 -3.54 6.39
CA CYS A 17 9.30 -2.50 7.39
C CYS A 17 9.40 -1.10 6.76
N GLU A 18 10.07 -0.99 5.61
CA GLU A 18 10.22 0.27 4.88
C GLU A 18 8.87 0.77 4.36
N SER A 19 8.08 -0.10 3.72
CA SER A 19 6.77 0.28 3.18
C SER A 19 5.81 0.76 4.26
N TRP A 20 5.78 0.09 5.42
CA TRP A 20 4.97 0.52 6.56
C TRP A 20 5.40 1.88 7.11
N ALA A 21 6.71 2.09 7.27
CA ALA A 21 7.23 3.36 7.77
C ALA A 21 6.90 4.52 6.82
N GLU A 22 6.94 4.27 5.50
CA GLU A 22 6.56 5.27 4.51
C GLU A 22 5.08 5.62 4.55
N HIS A 23 4.20 4.61 4.62
CA HIS A 23 2.75 4.80 4.81
C HIS A 23 2.46 5.71 6.00
N ILE A 24 2.92 5.31 7.19
CA ILE A 24 2.69 6.07 8.43
C ILE A 24 3.29 7.47 8.36
N GLY A 25 4.49 7.62 7.80
CA GLY A 25 5.14 8.91 7.63
C GLY A 25 4.31 9.88 6.77
N LYS A 26 3.76 9.40 5.66
CA LYS A 26 2.89 10.19 4.77
C LYS A 26 1.53 10.49 5.40
N THR A 27 0.89 9.52 6.07
CA THR A 27 -0.38 9.74 6.78
C THR A 27 -0.24 10.81 7.86
N ILE A 28 0.77 10.70 8.74
CA ILE A 28 1.01 11.70 9.80
C ILE A 28 1.37 13.07 9.18
N ALA A 29 2.14 13.10 8.09
CA ALA A 29 2.46 14.33 7.41
C ALA A 29 1.20 15.01 6.84
N HIS A 30 0.26 14.25 6.28
CA HIS A 30 -1.04 14.76 5.84
C HIS A 30 -1.85 15.36 7.00
N GLU A 31 -2.00 14.62 8.09
CA GLU A 31 -2.77 15.04 9.27
C GLU A 31 -2.16 16.26 9.97
N THR A 32 -0.83 16.31 10.06
CA THR A 32 -0.09 17.37 10.76
C THR A 32 0.05 18.63 9.90
N TYR A 33 0.28 18.43 8.60
CA TYR A 33 0.48 19.50 7.63
C TYR A 33 -0.56 19.39 6.50
N PRO A 34 -1.85 19.58 6.80
CA PRO A 34 -2.92 19.57 5.81
C PRO A 34 -2.85 20.86 5.00
N THR A 35 -1.78 21.02 4.24
CA THR A 35 -1.58 22.20 3.42
C THR A 35 -2.48 22.08 2.20
N ASN A 36 -3.35 23.08 2.01
CA ASN A 36 -4.11 23.31 0.78
C ASN A 36 -3.16 23.53 -0.42
N ASN A 37 -2.52 22.48 -0.94
CA ASN A 37 -1.58 22.49 -2.06
C ASN A 37 -0.21 23.16 -1.83
N LEU A 38 0.33 23.15 -0.59
CA LEU A 38 1.63 23.79 -0.26
C LEU A 38 2.66 22.80 0.32
N THR A 39 2.81 21.63 -0.28
CA THR A 39 4.10 20.92 -0.16
C THR A 39 5.06 21.45 -1.22
N SER A 40 6.35 21.08 -1.17
CA SER A 40 7.28 21.38 -2.27
C SER A 40 6.93 20.65 -3.57
N ILE A 41 5.84 19.87 -3.58
CA ILE A 41 5.34 19.04 -4.67
C ILE A 41 3.86 19.41 -4.88
N ILE A 42 3.40 19.37 -6.13
CA ILE A 42 2.03 19.74 -6.51
C ILE A 42 1.11 18.59 -6.15
N GLU A 43 0.61 18.56 -4.90
CA GLU A 43 -0.45 17.70 -4.34
C GLU A 43 -0.33 17.63 -2.81
N THR A 44 -1.36 17.10 -2.16
CA THR A 44 -1.36 16.76 -0.74
C THR A 44 -0.64 15.43 -0.48
N TYR A 45 -0.23 15.17 0.76
CA TYR A 45 0.39 13.89 1.12
C TYR A 45 -0.56 12.69 0.94
N ILE A 46 -1.87 12.87 1.10
CA ILE A 46 -2.86 11.80 0.90
C ILE A 46 -3.02 11.43 -0.57
N GLU A 47 -3.11 12.42 -1.46
CA GLU A 47 -3.12 12.18 -2.91
C GLU A 47 -1.84 11.47 -3.39
N ARG A 48 -0.72 11.59 -2.67
CA ARG A 48 0.49 10.82 -2.95
C ARG A 48 0.41 9.37 -2.49
N LEU A 49 -0.33 9.08 -1.42
CA LEU A 49 -0.57 7.71 -0.98
C LEU A 49 -1.35 6.97 -2.08
N ASP A 50 -2.54 7.47 -2.42
CA ASP A 50 -3.47 6.98 -3.44
C ASP A 50 -2.79 6.73 -4.81
N LYS A 51 -1.93 7.68 -5.23
CA LYS A 51 -1.23 7.56 -6.52
C LYS A 51 -0.05 6.60 -6.50
N THR A 52 0.39 6.07 -5.37
CA THR A 52 1.59 5.22 -5.31
C THR A 52 1.23 3.75 -5.55
N TRP A 53 1.29 3.32 -6.82
CA TRP A 53 1.03 1.94 -7.23
C TRP A 53 2.16 0.97 -6.86
N ASN A 54 3.41 1.35 -7.15
CA ASN A 54 4.57 0.53 -6.80
C ASN A 54 5.79 1.44 -6.61
N GLU A 55 6.32 1.43 -5.39
CA GLU A 55 7.37 2.36 -4.97
C GLU A 55 8.76 1.72 -5.12
N VAL A 56 8.92 0.49 -4.64
CA VAL A 56 10.14 -0.31 -4.69
C VAL A 56 9.76 -1.80 -4.82
N PRO A 57 10.49 -2.61 -5.62
CA PRO A 57 10.25 -4.05 -5.66
C PRO A 57 10.22 -4.71 -4.28
N ASN A 58 9.23 -5.57 -4.03
CA ASN A 58 8.94 -6.29 -2.77
C ASN A 58 8.36 -5.44 -1.63
N HIS A 59 8.15 -4.14 -1.82
CA HIS A 59 7.34 -3.36 -0.88
C HIS A 59 5.87 -3.74 -1.00
N ILE A 60 5.13 -3.65 0.11
CA ILE A 60 3.68 -3.51 0.02
C ILE A 60 3.42 -2.12 -0.55
N PRO A 61 2.63 -1.98 -1.63
CA PRO A 61 2.29 -0.67 -2.16
C PRO A 61 1.71 0.24 -1.10
N ILE A 62 2.17 1.48 -1.11
CA ILE A 62 1.79 2.42 -0.06
C ILE A 62 0.34 2.88 -0.23
N GLY A 63 -0.14 3.00 -1.48
CA GLY A 63 -1.57 3.25 -1.75
C GLY A 63 -2.45 2.13 -1.19
N LEU A 64 -2.03 0.87 -1.35
CA LEU A 64 -2.77 -0.28 -0.81
C LEU A 64 -3.04 -0.19 0.70
N TYR A 65 -2.10 0.32 1.51
CA TYR A 65 -2.37 0.51 2.94
C TYR A 65 -3.47 1.55 3.20
N HIS A 66 -3.54 2.58 2.36
CA HIS A 66 -4.53 3.63 2.49
C HIS A 66 -5.91 3.12 2.05
N ASP A 67 -5.99 2.47 0.89
CA ASP A 67 -7.22 1.90 0.32
C ASP A 67 -7.88 0.86 1.24
N LEU A 68 -7.08 0.12 2.02
CA LEU A 68 -7.62 -0.80 3.04
C LEU A 68 -8.43 -0.08 4.13
N ILE A 69 -8.16 1.21 4.36
CA ILE A 69 -8.79 2.02 5.41
C ILE A 69 -10.04 2.71 4.91
N ASP A 70 -9.96 3.46 3.81
CA ASP A 70 -10.99 4.45 3.46
C ASP A 70 -11.94 3.98 2.36
N GLY A 71 -11.43 3.31 1.33
CA GLY A 71 -12.20 2.88 0.18
C GLY A 71 -12.71 4.04 -0.67
N GLY A 72 -12.97 3.79 -1.96
CA GLY A 72 -13.59 4.79 -2.81
C GLY A 72 -13.19 4.78 -4.27
N THR A 73 -12.90 5.96 -4.79
CA THR A 73 -12.56 6.16 -6.20
C THR A 73 -11.16 6.69 -6.29
N GLU A 74 -10.25 5.79 -6.66
CA GLU A 74 -8.85 6.12 -6.77
C GLU A 74 -8.54 6.97 -8.01
N PRO A 75 -7.60 7.93 -7.90
CA PRO A 75 -6.96 8.51 -9.06
C PRO A 75 -6.19 7.45 -9.86
N ILE A 76 -5.68 7.83 -11.03
CA ILE A 76 -4.71 6.97 -11.74
C ILE A 76 -3.46 6.86 -10.88
N SER A 77 -3.11 5.63 -10.47
CA SER A 77 -1.92 5.34 -9.68
C SER A 77 -0.73 5.07 -10.60
N TRP A 78 0.44 5.53 -10.19
CA TRP A 78 1.69 5.48 -10.94
C TRP A 78 2.74 4.73 -10.13
N ASN A 79 3.67 4.08 -10.82
CA ASN A 79 4.91 3.67 -10.17
C ASN A 79 5.76 4.90 -9.83
N ARG A 80 6.68 4.75 -8.87
CA ARG A 80 7.48 5.88 -8.34
C ARG A 80 8.28 6.64 -9.39
N ASP A 81 8.75 5.96 -10.43
CA ASP A 81 9.53 6.54 -11.53
C ASP A 81 8.64 7.08 -12.68
N TRP A 82 7.32 7.04 -12.53
CA TRP A 82 6.34 7.53 -13.50
C TRP A 82 6.44 6.84 -14.87
N SER A 83 7.01 5.63 -14.92
CA SER A 83 7.18 4.86 -16.15
C SER A 83 5.96 4.01 -16.50
N SER A 84 5.07 3.75 -15.54
CA SER A 84 3.82 3.00 -15.75
C SER A 84 2.71 3.44 -14.79
N SER A 85 1.47 3.18 -15.20
CA SER A 85 0.27 3.52 -14.42
C SER A 85 -0.76 2.40 -14.47
N THR A 86 -1.62 2.34 -13.46
CA THR A 86 -2.75 1.43 -13.39
C THR A 86 -4.01 2.15 -12.88
N THR A 87 -5.14 1.46 -12.96
CA THR A 87 -6.35 1.82 -12.23
C THR A 87 -6.53 0.83 -11.09
N VAL A 88 -6.65 1.35 -9.87
CA VAL A 88 -6.88 0.56 -8.67
C VAL A 88 -8.37 0.30 -8.50
N LEU A 89 -8.75 -0.92 -8.13
CA LEU A 89 -10.14 -1.26 -7.83
C LEU A 89 -10.38 -1.19 -6.32
N ASP A 90 -10.73 0.01 -5.86
CA ASP A 90 -10.87 0.27 -4.44
C ASP A 90 -12.32 0.13 -3.93
N ASN A 91 -12.68 -1.10 -3.58
CA ASN A 91 -13.97 -1.41 -2.95
C ASN A 91 -13.81 -1.92 -1.51
N VAL A 92 -12.64 -1.75 -0.91
CA VAL A 92 -12.34 -2.25 0.43
C VAL A 92 -12.30 -1.06 1.37
N SER A 93 -12.83 -1.19 2.57
CA SER A 93 -12.68 -0.14 3.59
C SER A 93 -12.81 -0.69 4.99
N GLY A 94 -12.46 0.11 5.99
CA GLY A 94 -12.75 -0.17 7.39
C GLY A 94 -11.71 -1.06 8.09
N PHE A 95 -10.60 -1.42 7.45
CA PHE A 95 -9.44 -1.87 8.20
C PHE A 95 -8.78 -0.69 8.91
N SER A 96 -7.95 -0.98 9.91
CA SER A 96 -7.23 0.02 10.68
C SER A 96 -5.73 -0.18 10.60
N ASN A 97 -4.99 0.92 10.79
CA ASN A 97 -3.52 0.88 10.92
C ASN A 97 -3.07 -0.13 12.00
N HIS A 98 -3.82 -0.28 13.08
CA HIS A 98 -3.48 -1.26 14.12
C HIS A 98 -3.54 -2.69 13.59
N GLN A 99 -4.60 -3.06 12.88
CA GLN A 99 -4.78 -4.40 12.31
C GLN A 99 -3.70 -4.70 11.26
N MET A 100 -3.44 -3.75 10.35
CA MET A 100 -2.38 -3.89 9.36
C MET A 100 -1.01 -4.04 10.01
N PHE A 101 -0.72 -3.29 11.08
CA PHE A 101 0.52 -3.46 11.84
C PHE A 101 0.65 -4.85 12.48
N GLN A 102 -0.43 -5.43 13.01
CA GLN A 102 -0.41 -6.79 13.56
C GLN A 102 -0.13 -7.86 12.48
N CYS A 103 -0.54 -7.61 11.24
CA CYS A 103 -0.21 -8.46 10.09
C CYS A 103 1.26 -8.36 9.65
N LEU A 104 2.06 -7.42 10.17
CA LEU A 104 3.49 -7.29 9.90
C LEU A 104 4.31 -7.97 11.01
N ASN A 105 4.29 -9.30 11.03
CA ASN A 105 4.89 -10.09 12.10
C ASN A 105 5.96 -11.07 11.58
N SER A 106 6.42 -11.97 12.45
CA SER A 106 7.46 -12.94 12.09
C SER A 106 7.05 -13.91 10.98
N ASN A 107 5.78 -14.00 10.60
CA ASN A 107 5.31 -14.87 9.54
C ASN A 107 5.13 -14.15 8.21
N THR A 108 5.29 -12.83 8.18
CA THR A 108 5.11 -12.00 6.98
C THR A 108 6.46 -11.79 6.30
N VAL A 109 6.64 -12.33 5.10
CA VAL A 109 7.85 -12.10 4.29
C VAL A 109 7.59 -11.41 2.96
N ASP A 110 6.34 -11.38 2.52
CA ASP A 110 5.89 -10.69 1.32
C ASP A 110 4.44 -10.17 1.45
N ILE A 111 3.94 -9.60 0.36
CA ILE A 111 2.58 -9.06 0.25
C ILE A 111 1.49 -10.14 0.33
N ASP A 112 1.77 -11.34 -0.15
CA ASP A 112 0.80 -12.44 -0.13
C ASP A 112 0.60 -12.94 1.30
N ASP A 113 1.67 -13.09 2.08
CA ASP A 113 1.58 -13.39 3.51
C ASP A 113 0.78 -12.32 4.25
N PHE A 114 1.03 -11.05 3.94
CA PHE A 114 0.30 -9.92 4.55
C PHE A 114 -1.19 -10.01 4.23
N LYS A 115 -1.54 -10.25 2.96
CA LYS A 115 -2.94 -10.43 2.52
C LYS A 115 -3.62 -11.58 3.25
N GLN A 116 -2.96 -12.74 3.33
CA GLN A 116 -3.53 -13.93 3.96
C GLN A 116 -3.78 -13.70 5.45
N LEU A 117 -2.85 -13.06 6.16
CA LEU A 117 -3.01 -12.71 7.57
C LEU A 117 -4.14 -11.70 7.77
N LEU A 118 -4.23 -10.67 6.92
CA LEU A 118 -5.30 -9.67 6.99
C LEU A 118 -6.69 -10.32 6.82
N ILE A 119 -6.82 -11.21 5.82
CA ILE A 119 -8.07 -11.93 5.56
C ILE A 119 -8.41 -12.88 6.72
N SER A 120 -7.44 -13.67 7.18
CA SER A 120 -7.62 -14.64 8.26
C SER A 120 -8.05 -13.99 9.56
N ASP A 121 -7.37 -12.91 9.95
CA ASP A 121 -7.44 -12.42 11.32
C ASP A 121 -8.41 -11.25 11.47
N TYR A 122 -8.71 -10.52 10.38
CA TYR A 122 -9.43 -9.25 10.46
C TYR A 122 -10.58 -9.06 9.46
N LEU A 123 -10.77 -9.90 8.45
CA LEU A 123 -11.88 -9.73 7.49
C LEU A 123 -13.25 -9.73 8.17
N ASN A 124 -13.43 -10.53 9.22
CA ASN A 124 -14.67 -10.59 10.00
C ASN A 124 -14.96 -9.32 10.82
N THR A 125 -14.03 -8.37 10.87
CA THR A 125 -14.21 -7.08 11.55
C THR A 125 -14.71 -5.99 10.63
N THR A 126 -14.78 -6.24 9.32
CA THR A 126 -15.26 -5.30 8.31
C THR A 126 -16.50 -5.85 7.59
N SER A 127 -17.08 -5.07 6.67
CA SER A 127 -18.13 -5.54 5.76
C SER A 127 -17.61 -6.14 4.46
N ASN A 128 -16.28 -6.19 4.29
CA ASN A 128 -15.66 -6.62 3.05
C ASN A 128 -15.80 -8.14 2.88
N THR A 129 -15.76 -8.59 1.65
CA THR A 129 -15.65 -9.98 1.25
C THR A 129 -14.22 -10.33 0.89
N THR A 130 -13.86 -11.62 0.96
CA THR A 130 -12.55 -12.11 0.50
C THR A 130 -12.28 -11.70 -0.95
N ASN A 131 -13.30 -11.75 -1.81
CA ASN A 131 -13.17 -11.39 -3.21
C ASN A 131 -12.86 -9.90 -3.42
N GLU A 132 -13.45 -9.00 -2.63
CA GLU A 132 -13.11 -7.57 -2.70
C GLU A 132 -11.66 -7.31 -2.28
N VAL A 133 -11.20 -7.95 -1.21
CA VAL A 133 -9.80 -7.85 -0.78
C VAL A 133 -8.86 -8.42 -1.84
N ASP A 134 -9.16 -9.59 -2.40
CA ASP A 134 -8.35 -10.17 -3.48
C ASP A 134 -8.30 -9.27 -4.72
N LEU A 135 -9.42 -8.65 -5.11
CA LEU A 135 -9.47 -7.75 -6.26
C LEU A 135 -8.65 -6.48 -6.03
N LEU A 136 -8.70 -5.91 -4.82
CA LEU A 136 -7.86 -4.76 -4.45
C LEU A 136 -6.38 -5.12 -4.60
N PHE A 137 -5.94 -6.20 -3.95
CA PHE A 137 -4.54 -6.63 -4.02
C PHE A 137 -4.08 -6.97 -5.45
N ASN A 138 -4.96 -7.55 -6.28
CA ASN A 138 -4.63 -7.85 -7.69
C ASN A 138 -4.57 -6.60 -8.58
N SER A 139 -5.12 -5.47 -8.14
CA SER A 139 -5.01 -4.19 -8.85
C SER A 139 -3.68 -3.48 -8.59
N TYR A 140 -2.90 -4.01 -7.64
CA TYR A 140 -1.56 -3.58 -7.25
C TYR A 140 -0.48 -4.55 -7.76
#